data_AF-A0A0T5ZL44-F1
#
_entry.id   AF-A0A0T5ZL44-F1
#
_cell.length_a   1.000
_cell.length_b   1.000
_cell.length_c   1.000
_cell.angle_alpha   90.00
_cell.angle_beta   90.00
_cell.angle_gamma   90.00
#
_symmetry.space_group_name_H-M   'P 1'
#
loop_
_entity.id
_entity.type
_entity.pdbx_description
1 polymer ?
#
loop_
_entity_poly.entity_id
_entity_poly.type
_entity_poly.pdbx_seq_one_letter_code
_entity_poly.pdbx_strand_id
1 'polypeptide(L)' 'MASMAVQEIGPMMTASEVAEMLHLHVNTVKRLGDRGELPFYRVCKRGDRRFRAEDVLAFLHKNR' A
#
# COMPACT_ATOMS: atom_id res chain seq x y z
N MET A 1 32.36 2.60 -9.30
CA MET A 1 31.95 2.55 -7.88
C MET A 1 30.86 3.59 -7.66
N ALA A 2 29.74 3.17 -7.07
CA ALA A 2 28.58 3.97 -6.67
C ALA A 2 27.72 4.58 -7.79
N SER A 3 27.03 3.72 -8.57
CA SER A 3 25.73 4.13 -9.11
C SER A 3 24.73 4.02 -7.96
N MET A 4 24.30 5.17 -7.48
CA MET A 4 23.38 5.32 -6.35
C MET A 4 22.16 4.42 -6.55
N ALA A 5 21.80 3.69 -5.51
CA ALA A 5 20.50 3.05 -5.42
C ALA A 5 19.46 4.14 -5.68
N VAL A 6 18.92 4.15 -6.89
CA VAL A 6 17.54 4.57 -7.10
C VAL A 6 16.80 3.70 -6.10
N GLN A 7 16.45 4.30 -4.96
CA GLN A 7 15.42 3.75 -4.11
C GLN A 7 14.21 3.83 -5.02
N GLU A 8 13.98 2.75 -5.77
CA GLU A 8 12.76 2.59 -6.54
C GLU A 8 11.67 2.84 -5.52
N ILE A 9 11.01 3.99 -5.65
CA ILE A 9 9.78 4.24 -4.93
C ILE A 9 8.89 3.13 -5.47
N GLY A 10 8.86 2.01 -4.75
CA GLY A 10 8.22 0.78 -5.21
C GLY A 10 6.79 1.12 -5.66
N PRO A 11 6.24 0.36 -6.62
CA PRO A 11 4.99 0.71 -7.27
C PRO A 11 3.95 1.11 -6.22
N MET A 12 3.58 2.40 -6.23
CA MET A 12 2.57 2.92 -5.31
C MET A 12 1.21 2.55 -5.87
N MET A 13 0.48 1.74 -5.12
CA MET A 13 -0.83 1.26 -5.48
C MET A 13 -1.91 2.13 -4.84
N THR A 14 -3.00 2.31 -5.56
CA THR A 14 -4.22 2.90 -5.04
C THR A 14 -4.98 1.90 -4.17
N ALA A 15 -5.88 2.40 -3.33
CA ALA A 15 -6.76 1.55 -2.52
C ALA A 15 -7.56 0.55 -3.38
N SER A 16 -7.90 0.92 -4.63
CA SER A 16 -8.64 0.06 -5.56
C SER A 16 -7.77 -1.08 -6.09
N GLU A 17 -6.54 -0.78 -6.53
CA GLU A 17 -5.64 -1.82 -7.03
C GLU A 17 -5.26 -2.82 -5.93
N VAL A 18 -5.04 -2.33 -4.70
CA VAL A 18 -4.81 -3.21 -3.54
C VAL A 18 -6.02 -4.07 -3.24
N ALA A 19 -7.22 -3.50 -3.37
CA ALA A 19 -8.47 -4.24 -3.16
C ALA A 19 -8.65 -5.36 -4.19
N GLU A 20 -8.33 -5.09 -5.47
CA GLU A 20 -8.34 -6.11 -6.52
C GLU A 20 -7.30 -7.21 -6.26
N MET A 21 -6.08 -6.84 -5.87
CA MET A 21 -5.01 -7.81 -5.60
C MET A 21 -5.30 -8.71 -4.39
N LEU A 22 -5.88 -8.15 -3.32
CA LEU A 22 -6.26 -8.90 -2.13
C LEU A 22 -7.62 -9.60 -2.26
N HIS A 23 -8.33 -9.40 -3.38
CA HIS A 23 -9.73 -9.79 -3.56
C HIS A 23 -10.64 -9.30 -2.41
N LEU A 24 -10.40 -8.09 -1.92
CA LEU A 24 -11.16 -7.44 -0.87
C LEU A 24 -11.92 -6.25 -1.42
N HIS A 25 -12.91 -5.76 -0.66
CA HIS A 25 -13.55 -4.49 -0.99
C HIS A 25 -12.64 -3.30 -0.62
N VAL A 26 -12.68 -2.21 -1.39
CA VAL A 26 -11.88 -0.99 -1.14
C VAL A 26 -12.08 -0.44 0.28
N ASN A 27 -13.28 -0.54 0.82
CA ASN A 27 -13.56 -0.14 2.20
C ASN A 27 -12.83 -1.01 3.24
N THR A 28 -12.63 -2.30 2.97
CA THR A 28 -11.85 -3.18 3.84
C THR A 28 -10.40 -2.74 3.85
N VAL A 29 -9.81 -2.42 2.69
CA VAL A 29 -8.44 -1.87 2.60
C VAL A 29 -8.32 -0.55 3.37
N LYS A 30 -9.31 0.34 3.24
CA LYS A 30 -9.35 1.60 4.03
C LYS A 30 -9.40 1.32 5.52
N ARG A 31 -10.22 0.36 5.97
CA ARG A 31 -10.33 -0.05 7.38
C ARG A 31 -9.03 -0.67 7.90
N LEU A 32 -8.32 -1.46 7.09
CA LEU A 32 -7.00 -1.99 7.46
C LEU A 32 -5.98 -0.86 7.65
N GLY A 33 -6.02 0.16 6.78
CA GLY A 33 -5.25 1.39 6.97
C GLY A 33 -5.63 2.14 8.25
N ASP A 34 -6.93 2.30 8.52
CA ASP A 34 -7.41 2.97 9.74
C ASP A 34 -7.05 2.20 11.03
N ARG A 35 -6.93 0.87 10.95
CA ARG A 35 -6.46 0.00 12.03
C ARG A 35 -4.94 0.02 12.21
N GLY A 36 -4.19 0.62 11.28
CA GLY A 36 -2.73 0.62 11.28
C GLY A 36 -2.10 -0.71 10.86
N GLU A 37 -2.89 -1.64 10.30
CA GLU A 37 -2.40 -2.93 9.81
C GLU A 37 -1.68 -2.78 8.46
N LEU A 38 -2.11 -1.81 7.65
CA LEU A 38 -1.56 -1.53 6.33
C LEU A 38 -1.11 -0.06 6.25
N PRO A 39 0.20 0.22 6.23
CA PRO A 39 0.72 1.58 6.08
C PRO A 39 0.19 2.25 4.81
N PHE A 40 -0.28 3.49 4.95
CA PHE A 40 -0.76 4.27 3.83
C PHE A 40 -0.19 5.69 3.85
N TYR A 41 0.00 6.23 2.66
CA TYR A 41 0.45 7.59 2.42
C TYR A 41 -0.73 8.42 1.93
N ARG A 42 -0.96 9.57 2.57
CA ARG A 42 -1.93 10.54 2.10
C ARG A 42 -1.25 11.46 1.10
N VAL A 43 -1.58 11.31 -0.19
CA VAL A 43 -0.91 12.03 -1.29
C VAL A 43 -1.59 13.37 -1.59
N CYS A 44 -2.91 13.47 -1.40
CA CYS A 44 -3.70 14.66 -1.72
C CYS A 44 -4.38 15.24 -0.47
N LYS A 45 -4.65 16.56 -0.47
CA LYS A 45 -5.50 17.21 0.55
C LYS A 45 -6.90 16.57 0.65
N ARG A 46 -7.44 16.05 -0.47
CA ARG A 46 -8.70 15.29 -0.53
C ARG A 46 -8.69 13.96 0.22
N GLY A 47 -7.52 13.44 0.57
CA GLY A 47 -7.41 12.18 1.30
C GLY A 47 -7.22 10.94 0.43
N ASP A 48 -6.69 11.10 -0.78
CA ASP A 48 -6.23 9.94 -1.57
C ASP A 48 -5.16 9.18 -0.78
N ARG A 49 -5.42 7.89 -0.59
CA ARG A 49 -4.55 6.96 0.11
C ARG A 49 -3.82 6.12 -0.93
N ARG A 50 -2.49 6.14 -0.85
CA ARG A 50 -1.62 5.24 -1.60
C ARG A 50 -0.92 4.28 -0.66
N PHE A 51 -0.75 3.07 -1.13
CA PHE A 51 -0.13 1.97 -0.43
C PHE A 51 1.12 1.58 -1.20
N ARG A 52 2.19 1.24 -0.50
CA ARG A 52 3.37 0.69 -1.19
C ARG A 52 3.14 -0.78 -1.46
N ALA A 53 3.49 -1.25 -2.65
CA ALA A 53 3.38 -2.67 -2.97
C ALA A 53 4.14 -3.56 -1.98
N GLU A 54 5.31 -3.11 -1.50
CA GLU A 54 6.10 -3.80 -0.46
C GLU A 54 5.31 -4.04 0.84
N ASP A 55 4.57 -3.03 1.31
CA ASP A 55 3.76 -3.12 2.53
C ASP A 55 2.60 -4.10 2.36
N VAL A 56 1.99 -4.12 1.17
CA VAL A 56 0.87 -5.04 0.87
C VAL A 56 1.36 -6.48 0.75
N LEU A 57 2.52 -6.70 0.13
CA LEU A 57 3.17 -8.02 0.07
C LEU A 57 3.59 -8.49 1.47
N ALA A 58 4.15 -7.60 2.29
CA ALA A 58 4.48 -7.90 3.68
C ALA A 58 3.23 -8.28 4.49
N PHE A 59 2.10 -7.60 4.26
CA PHE A 59 0.82 -7.93 4.87
C PHE A 59 0.33 -9.34 4.47
N LEU A 60 0.45 -9.72 3.19
CA LEU A 60 0.14 -11.07 2.73
C LEU A 60 1.02 -12.13 3.40
N HIS A 61 2.32 -11.86 3.57
CA HIS A 61 3.24 -12.79 4.22
C HIS A 61 2.99 -12.92 5.72
N LYS A 62 2.57 -11.84 6.39
CA LYS A 62 2.28 -11.83 7.83
C LYS A 62 1.04 -12.65 8.20
N ASN A 63 0.11 -12.80 7.27
CA ASN A 63 -1.19 -13.45 7.52
C ASN A 63 -1.25 -14.92 7.04
N ARG A 64 -0.09 -15.55 6.84
CA ARG A 64 0.07 -16.96 6.45
C ARG A 64 0.51 -17.80 7.64
#